data_AF-A0A919WU46-F1
#
_entry.id   AF-A0A919WU46-F1
#
_cell.length_a   1.000
_cell.length_b   1.000
_cell.length_c   1.000
_cell.angle_alpha   90.00
_cell.angle_beta   90.00
_cell.angle_gamma   90.00
#
_symmetry.space_group_name_H-M   'P 1'
#
loop_
_entity.id
_entity.type
_entity.pdbx_description
1 polymer ?
#
loop_
_entity_poly.entity_id
_entity_poly.type
_entity_poly.pdbx_seq_one_letter_code
_entity_poly.pdbx_strand_id
1 'polypeptide(L)'
;MSYIKADVIFPKELLREIQKYVHGETIYIPSLEGERKKWGENSGSRQYLDQRNKEIRKNFSEGMTIYQLSDLFCLSPDSIKKIVYSKK
;
A
#
# COMPACT_ATOMS: atom_id res chain seq x y z
N MET A 1 -8.71 1.13 12.46
CA MET A 1 -7.63 0.26 12.96
C MET A 1 -8.29 -0.79 13.84
N SER A 2 -8.15 -2.07 13.51
CA SER A 2 -8.61 -3.14 14.41
C SER A 2 -7.59 -3.27 15.53
N TYR A 3 -8.01 -3.07 16.78
CA TYR A 3 -7.17 -3.40 17.92
C TYR A 3 -7.35 -4.89 18.23
N ILE A 4 -6.27 -5.56 18.62
CA ILE A 4 -6.32 -6.94 19.08
C ILE A 4 -5.84 -6.92 20.53
N LYS A 5 -6.55 -7.64 21.41
CA LYS A 5 -6.17 -7.71 22.81
C LYS A 5 -4.87 -8.48 22.98
N ALA A 6 -3.99 -7.97 23.83
CA ALA A 6 -2.67 -8.55 24.06
C ALA A 6 -2.73 -9.95 24.69
N ASP A 7 -3.74 -10.23 25.52
CA ASP A 7 -4.01 -11.53 26.15
C ASP A 7 -4.48 -12.61 25.17
N VAL A 8 -4.89 -12.24 23.96
CA VAL A 8 -5.24 -13.16 22.87
C VAL A 8 -4.00 -13.55 22.05
N ILE A 9 -2.99 -12.67 21.96
CA ILE A 9 -1.82 -12.88 21.10
C ILE A 9 -0.62 -13.41 21.90
N PHE A 10 -0.34 -12.85 23.08
CA PHE A 10 0.91 -13.07 23.78
C PHE A 10 0.79 -14.07 24.94
N PRO A 11 1.83 -14.88 25.20
CA PRO A 11 1.90 -15.72 26.39
C PRO A 11 1.82 -14.90 27.68
N LYS A 12 1.22 -15.49 28.72
CA LYS A 12 1.06 -14.85 30.04
C LYS A 12 2.39 -14.37 30.64
N GLU A 13 3.47 -15.11 30.43
CA GLU A 13 4.79 -14.77 30.95
C GLU A 13 5.35 -13.50 30.31
N LEU A 14 5.20 -13.36 28.99
CA LEU A 14 5.59 -12.15 28.28
C LEU A 14 4.75 -10.94 28.71
N LEU A 15 3.44 -11.12 28.90
CA LEU A 15 2.57 -10.05 29.39
C LEU A 15 2.97 -9.57 30.78
N ARG A 16 3.34 -10.49 31.68
CA ARG A 16 3.88 -10.14 33.01
C ARG A 16 5.16 -9.34 32.93
N GLU A 17 5.99 -9.59 31.91
CA GLU A 17 7.23 -8.86 31.69
C GLU A 17 7.01 -7.49 31.04
N ILE A 18 5.96 -7.30 30.23
CA ILE A 18 5.60 -6.01 29.59
C ILE A 18 4.85 -5.08 30.56
N GLN A 19 3.97 -5.67 31.40
CA GLN A 19 3.68 -5.18 32.76
C GLN A 19 5.03 -5.05 33.50
N LYS A 20 5.24 -4.70 34.75
CA LYS A 20 6.54 -4.08 35.19
C LYS A 20 6.91 -2.76 34.48
N TYR A 21 6.92 -2.66 33.14
CA TYR A 21 7.25 -1.43 32.41
C TYR A 21 6.02 -0.56 32.08
N VAL A 22 4.94 -1.15 31.58
CA VAL A 22 3.72 -0.41 31.17
C VAL A 22 2.45 -1.20 31.51
N HIS A 23 1.42 -0.54 32.03
CA HIS A 23 0.15 -1.17 32.42
C HIS A 23 -1.03 -0.27 32.08
N GLY A 24 -2.07 -0.83 31.46
CA GLY A 24 -3.30 -0.09 31.12
C GLY A 24 -3.19 0.83 29.90
N GLU A 25 -2.06 0.83 29.20
CA GLU A 25 -1.83 1.66 28.02
C GLU A 25 -1.80 0.85 26.72
N THR A 26 -2.01 1.53 25.59
CA THR A 26 -1.92 0.94 24.25
C THR A 26 -0.50 1.15 23.72
N ILE A 27 0.23 0.05 23.51
CA ILE A 27 1.60 0.07 22.98
C ILE A 27 1.58 -0.27 21.49
N TYR A 28 2.26 0.52 20.67
CA TYR A 28 2.51 0.19 19.27
C TYR A 28 3.72 -0.74 19.16
N ILE A 29 3.52 -1.92 18.56
CA ILE A 29 4.61 -2.83 18.21
C ILE A 29 4.98 -2.54 16.75
N PRO A 30 6.20 -2.02 16.48
CA PRO A 30 6.63 -1.77 15.12
C PRO A 30 6.69 -3.08 14.32
N SER A 31 6.36 -3.02 13.04
CA SER A 31 6.57 -4.13 12.13
C SER A 31 8.06 -4.51 12.08
N LEU A 32 8.34 -5.81 12.02
CA LEU A 32 9.69 -6.33 11.84
C LEU A 32 10.33 -5.72 10.59
N GLU A 33 11.62 -5.40 10.69
CA GLU A 33 12.38 -4.90 9.55
C GLU A 33 12.39 -5.96 8.43
N GLY A 34 11.99 -5.58 7.23
CA GLY A 34 11.82 -6.49 6.08
C GLY A 34 10.40 -7.01 5.86
N GLU A 35 9.52 -6.98 6.88
CA GLU A 35 8.11 -7.35 6.74
C GLU A 35 7.19 -6.17 6.42
N ARG A 36 7.75 -4.96 6.28
CA ARG A 36 7.01 -3.79 5.77
C ARG A 36 6.60 -4.05 4.33
N LYS A 37 5.42 -4.62 4.18
CA LYS A 37 4.71 -4.67 2.91
C LYS A 37 4.61 -3.27 2.34
N LYS A 38 4.95 -3.10 1.06
CA LYS A 38 4.86 -1.81 0.40
C LYS A 38 3.42 -1.32 0.43
N TRP A 39 3.25 -0.01 0.48
CA TRP A 39 1.92 0.60 0.51
C TRP A 39 1.04 0.06 -0.63
N GLY A 40 -0.14 -0.46 -0.27
CA GLY A 40 -1.11 -1.05 -1.20
C GLY A 40 -0.95 -2.54 -1.50
N GLU A 41 0.02 -3.25 -0.89
CA GLU A 41 0.18 -4.71 -1.06
C GLU A 41 -0.90 -5.52 -0.33
N ASN A 42 -1.34 -5.11 0.87
CA ASN A 42 -2.39 -5.81 1.62
C ASN A 42 -3.80 -5.57 1.07
N SER A 43 -4.04 -4.45 0.38
CA SER A 43 -5.36 -4.07 -0.14
C SER A 43 -5.55 -4.43 -1.61
N GLY A 44 -4.55 -5.01 -2.28
CA GLY A 44 -4.54 -5.27 -3.73
C GLY A 44 -4.48 -4.01 -4.60
N SER A 45 -4.61 -2.81 -4.01
CA SER A 45 -4.61 -1.53 -4.72
C SER A 45 -3.32 -1.32 -5.52
N ARG A 46 -2.18 -1.81 -5.02
CA ARG A 46 -0.91 -1.70 -5.75
C ARG A 46 -0.93 -2.52 -7.04
N GLN A 47 -1.46 -3.75 -7.00
CA GLN A 47 -1.55 -4.61 -8.17
C GLN A 47 -2.50 -4.02 -9.23
N TYR A 48 -3.65 -3.50 -8.81
CA TYR A 48 -4.58 -2.80 -9.70
C TYR A 48 -3.91 -1.60 -10.40
N LEU A 49 -3.22 -0.74 -9.63
CA LEU A 49 -2.53 0.43 -10.20
C LEU A 49 -1.41 0.03 -11.16
N ASP A 50 -0.65 -1.02 -10.84
CA ASP A 50 0.42 -1.52 -11.72
C ASP A 50 -0.15 -2.11 -13.01
N GLN A 51 -1.29 -2.81 -12.96
CA GLN A 51 -1.97 -3.34 -14.14
C GLN A 51 -2.53 -2.22 -15.03
N ARG A 52 -3.28 -1.28 -14.45
CA ARG A 52 -3.80 -0.10 -15.15
C ARG A 52 -2.68 0.70 -15.83
N ASN A 53 -1.56 0.92 -15.12
CA ASN A 53 -0.44 1.68 -15.66
C ASN A 53 0.27 0.94 -16.81
N LYS A 54 0.29 -0.41 -16.81
CA LYS A 54 0.79 -1.19 -17.97
C LYS A 54 -0.13 -1.02 -19.18
N GLU A 55 -1.44 -1.07 -18.99
CA GLU A 55 -2.43 -0.87 -20.06
C GLU A 55 -2.33 0.54 -20.67
N ILE A 56 -2.20 1.57 -19.83
CA ILE A 56 -1.97 2.95 -20.28
C ILE A 56 -0.73 3.04 -21.18
N ARG A 57 0.39 2.40 -20.78
CA ARG A 57 1.63 2.40 -21.58
C ARG A 57 1.48 1.65 -22.89
N LYS A 58 0.78 0.52 -22.88
CA LYS A 58 0.49 -0.28 -24.08
C LYS A 58 -0.32 0.55 -25.09
N ASN A 59 -1.45 1.09 -24.66
CA ASN A 59 -2.32 1.88 -25.53
C ASN A 59 -1.62 3.14 -26.07
N PHE A 60 -0.75 3.77 -25.26
CA PHE A 60 0.09 4.87 -25.73
C PHE A 60 1.07 4.42 -26.83
N SER A 61 1.73 3.26 -26.66
CA SER A 61 2.63 2.72 -27.68
C SER A 61 1.93 2.31 -28.98
N GLU A 62 0.63 2.01 -28.91
CA GLU A 62 -0.25 1.74 -30.05
C GLU A 62 -0.77 3.01 -30.73
N GLY A 63 -0.39 4.20 -30.23
CA GLY A 63 -0.67 5.49 -30.86
C GLY A 63 -1.79 6.32 -30.22
N MET A 64 -2.38 5.88 -29.10
CA MET A 64 -3.34 6.73 -28.38
C MET A 64 -2.66 7.98 -27.82
N THR A 65 -3.33 9.12 -27.97
CA THR A 65 -2.87 10.40 -27.43
C THR A 65 -3.06 10.48 -25.92
N ILE A 66 -2.32 11.39 -25.27
CA ILE A 66 -2.44 11.66 -23.83
C ILE A 66 -3.89 12.03 -23.44
N TYR A 67 -4.59 12.80 -24.28
CA TYR A 67 -5.97 13.22 -24.01
C TYR A 67 -6.96 12.06 -24.12
N GLN A 68 -6.82 11.19 -25.12
CA GLN A 68 -7.66 9.98 -25.23
C GLN A 68 -7.48 9.05 -24.03
N LEU A 69 -6.23 8.89 -23.56
CA LEU A 69 -5.94 8.10 -22.36
C LEU A 69 -6.47 8.76 -21.07
N SER A 70 -6.41 10.10 -21.01
CA SER A 70 -6.98 10.89 -19.91
C SER A 70 -8.48 10.61 -19.76
N ASP A 71 -9.20 10.64 -20.86
CA ASP A 71 -10.64 10.36 -20.88
C ASP A 71 -10.95 8.88 -20.59
N LEU A 72 -10.22 7.95 -21.22
CA LEU A 72 -10.44 6.51 -21.07
C LEU A 72 -10.22 6.01 -19.63
N PHE A 73 -9.22 6.56 -18.94
CA PHE A 73 -8.86 6.13 -17.57
C PHE A 73 -9.34 7.11 -16.48
N CYS A 74 -10.07 8.17 -16.84
CA CYS A 74 -10.52 9.22 -15.94
C CYS A 74 -9.37 9.83 -15.10
N LEU A 75 -8.24 10.12 -15.75
CA LEU A 75 -7.03 10.66 -15.13
C LEU A 75 -6.66 11.99 -15.76
N SER A 76 -6.06 12.91 -15.01
CA SER A 76 -5.59 14.15 -15.61
C SER A 76 -4.49 13.90 -16.66
N PRO A 77 -4.35 14.76 -17.68
CA PRO A 77 -3.29 14.66 -18.68
C PRO A 77 -1.88 14.57 -18.06
N ASP A 78 -1.63 15.29 -16.96
CA ASP A 78 -0.35 15.21 -16.24
C ASP A 78 -0.13 13.86 -15.55
N SER A 79 -1.19 13.22 -15.06
CA SER A 79 -1.10 11.88 -14.47
C SER A 79 -0.75 10.85 -15.55
N ILE A 80 -1.39 10.95 -16.72
CA ILE A 80 -1.06 10.12 -17.88
C ILE A 80 0.39 10.36 -18.31
N LYS A 81 0.82 11.61 -18.47
CA LYS A 81 2.23 11.94 -18.79
C LYS A 81 3.20 11.30 -17.80
N LYS A 82 2.93 11.41 -16.50
CA LYS A 82 3.76 10.76 -15.46
C LYS A 82 3.80 9.25 -15.65
N ILE A 83 2.67 8.59 -15.89
CA ILE A 83 2.61 7.13 -16.06
C ILE A 83 3.39 6.68 -17.30
N VAL A 84 3.25 7.40 -18.41
CA VAL A 84 3.82 7.04 -19.71
C VAL A 84 5.32 7.36 -19.77
N TYR A 85 5.75 8.51 -19.25
CA TYR A 85 7.15 8.96 -19.34
C TYR A 85 8.03 8.60 -18.14
N SER A 86 7.47 8.20 -17.00
CA SER A 86 8.27 7.77 -15.85
C SER A 86 8.87 6.37 -16.08
N LYS A 87 10.19 6.27 -15.94
CA LYS A 87 10.89 4.96 -15.96
C LYS A 87 10.43 4.12 -14.77
N LYS A 88 10.23 2.83 -15.03
CA LYS A 88 9.90 1.86 -13.99
C LYS A 88 11.13 1.53 -13.15
#